data_AF-A0A536DLW6-F1
#
_entry.id   AF-A0A536DLW6-F1
#
_cell.length_a   1.000
_cell.length_b   1.000
_cell.length_c   1.000
_cell.angle_alpha   90.00
_cell.angle_beta   90.00
_cell.angle_gamma   90.00
#
_symmetry.space_group_name_H-M   'P 1'
#
loop_
_entity.id
_entity.type
_entity.pdbx_description
1 polymer ?
#
loop_
_entity_poly.entity_id
_entity_poly.type
_entity_poly.pdbx_seq_one_letter_code
_entity_poly.pdbx_strand_id
1 'polypeptide(L)'
;MIQLFVGARRAAAVGALALVSAACAPSSSSPSAPAPASKPAAPTPNPTAAAEGADLIQQKGCPGCHTIPGIPGATGTVGPNLGGVASRPTIAGGAVQNNGADDIKRWILDPPAVKPGTQMPKLGLTDDEATKITTYLETLR
;
A
#
# COMPACT_ATOMS: atom_id res chain seq x y z
N MET A 1 49.03 46.26 13.57
CA MET A 1 49.56 47.02 14.71
C MET A 1 48.36 47.36 15.58
N ILE A 2 48.14 46.92 16.82
CA ILE A 2 48.96 46.51 17.97
C ILE A 2 47.99 45.69 18.86
N GLN A 3 48.21 44.39 19.06
CA GLN A 3 48.80 43.74 20.25
C GLN A 3 48.35 44.24 21.64
N LEU A 4 47.76 43.29 22.39
CA LEU A 4 47.90 42.97 23.83
C LEU A 4 47.61 44.03 24.91
N PHE A 5 46.92 43.61 25.97
CA PHE A 5 47.41 43.43 27.36
C PHE A 5 46.25 42.77 28.15
N VAL A 6 46.31 41.49 28.56
CA VAL A 6 47.06 40.90 29.69
C VAL A 6 46.64 41.47 31.05
N GLY A 7 46.17 40.56 31.93
CA GLY A 7 45.97 40.79 33.37
C GLY A 7 44.92 39.81 33.94
N ALA A 8 45.21 38.52 34.12
CA ALA A 8 45.96 37.89 35.22
C ALA A 8 45.35 38.09 36.63
N ARG A 9 44.92 36.97 37.26
CA ARG A 9 45.14 36.58 38.68
C ARG A 9 44.49 35.19 38.94
N ARG A 10 45.31 34.14 39.04
CA ARG A 10 45.71 33.39 40.26
C ARG A 10 44.54 32.63 40.91
N ALA A 11 44.41 31.31 40.70
CA ALA A 11 45.12 30.20 41.37
C ALA A 11 44.40 29.73 42.65
N ALA A 12 43.95 28.46 42.65
CA ALA A 12 43.99 27.57 43.82
C ALA A 12 43.60 26.14 43.38
N ALA A 13 44.43 25.18 43.77
CA ALA A 13 44.25 23.75 43.56
C ALA A 13 43.58 23.11 44.78
N VAL A 14 42.60 22.22 44.58
CA VAL A 14 42.15 21.12 45.46
C VAL A 14 41.32 20.24 44.52
N GLY A 15 41.58 18.96 44.23
CA GLY A 15 41.84 17.83 45.11
C GLY A 15 40.72 16.80 44.91
N ALA A 16 41.07 15.52 44.95
CA ALA A 16 40.20 14.36 45.20
C ALA A 16 39.41 13.72 44.03
N LEU A 17 39.92 12.54 43.67
CA LEU A 17 39.26 11.23 43.80
C LEU A 17 38.17 10.84 42.78
N ALA A 18 38.55 9.86 41.97
CA ALA A 18 37.68 9.04 41.15
C ALA A 18 36.57 8.35 41.96
N LEU A 19 35.35 8.36 41.41
CA LEU A 19 34.37 7.28 41.60
C LEU A 19 33.68 7.04 40.25
N VAL A 20 34.00 5.88 39.66
CA VAL A 20 33.26 5.25 38.57
C VAL A 20 31.81 5.05 39.03
N SER A 21 30.86 5.66 38.32
CA SER A 21 29.44 5.30 38.41
C SER A 21 29.02 4.65 37.11
N ALA A 22 29.02 3.32 37.12
CA ALA A 22 28.34 2.50 36.12
C ALA A 22 26.83 2.62 36.38
N ALA A 23 26.15 3.51 35.65
CA ALA A 23 24.69 3.58 35.64
C ALA A 23 24.16 2.62 34.58
N CYS A 24 23.64 1.48 35.05
CA CYS A 24 22.79 0.58 34.28
C CYS A 24 21.48 1.32 33.95
N ALA A 25 21.24 1.63 32.69
CA ALA A 25 19.97 2.22 32.25
C ALA A 25 18.88 1.13 32.14
N PRO A 26 17.65 1.38 32.61
CA PRO A 26 16.56 0.41 32.58
C PRO A 26 16.01 0.18 31.16
N SER A 27 15.72 -1.09 30.87
CA SER A 27 15.02 -1.58 29.67
C SER A 27 13.83 -0.72 29.30
N SER A 28 13.86 -0.18 28.08
CA SER A 28 12.71 0.46 27.45
C SER A 28 11.74 -0.62 26.95
N SER A 29 10.76 -0.98 27.76
CA SER A 29 9.62 -1.77 27.31
C SER A 29 8.72 -0.88 26.43
N SER A 30 8.93 -0.94 25.11
CA SER A 30 7.97 -0.39 24.15
C SER A 30 6.66 -1.18 24.23
N PRO A 31 5.48 -0.54 24.37
CA PRO A 31 4.22 -1.24 24.17
C PRO A 31 4.11 -1.61 22.69
N SER A 32 4.15 -2.91 22.39
CA SER A 32 3.82 -3.44 21.07
C SER A 32 2.44 -2.92 20.68
N ALA A 33 2.38 -2.13 19.60
CA ALA A 33 1.13 -1.80 18.95
C ALA A 33 0.40 -3.11 18.58
N PRO A 34 -0.94 -3.18 18.74
CA PRO A 34 -1.69 -4.34 18.30
C PRO A 34 -1.47 -4.54 16.80
N ALA A 35 -1.15 -5.77 16.40
CA ALA A 35 -1.02 -6.16 15.00
C ALA A 35 -2.30 -5.75 14.23
N PRO A 36 -2.20 -5.28 12.97
CA PRO A 36 -3.38 -4.98 12.19
C PRO A 36 -4.25 -6.24 12.10
N ALA A 37 -5.52 -6.09 12.42
CA ALA A 37 -6.50 -7.16 12.35
C ALA A 37 -6.46 -7.77 10.93
N SER A 38 -6.12 -9.05 10.84
CA SER A 38 -6.21 -9.81 9.60
C SER A 38 -7.63 -9.72 9.07
N LYS A 39 -7.78 -9.18 7.86
CA LYS A 39 -9.05 -9.13 7.13
C LYS A 39 -9.69 -10.54 7.13
N PRO A 40 -10.98 -10.68 7.48
CA PRO A 40 -11.67 -11.97 7.40
C PRO A 40 -11.49 -12.58 6.01
N ALA A 41 -11.27 -13.89 5.96
CA ALA A 41 -11.15 -14.60 4.69
C ALA A 41 -12.41 -14.36 3.85
N ALA A 42 -12.24 -13.74 2.69
CA ALA A 42 -13.32 -13.51 1.76
C ALA A 42 -13.88 -14.87 1.26
N PRO A 43 -15.20 -14.96 0.98
CA PRO A 43 -15.78 -16.16 0.41
C PRO A 43 -15.09 -16.52 -0.92
N THR A 44 -15.05 -17.82 -1.22
CA THR A 44 -14.47 -18.32 -2.47
C THR A 44 -15.25 -17.77 -3.68
N PRO A 45 -14.57 -17.21 -4.70
CA PRO A 45 -15.23 -16.70 -5.90
C PRO A 45 -16.02 -17.77 -6.66
N ASN A 46 -17.19 -17.41 -7.20
CA ASN A 46 -17.98 -18.31 -8.04
C ASN A 46 -17.23 -18.56 -9.37
N PRO A 47 -16.98 -19.83 -9.77
CA PRO A 47 -16.13 -20.13 -10.93
C PRO A 47 -16.77 -19.74 -12.26
N THR A 48 -18.09 -19.88 -12.42
CA THR A 48 -18.78 -19.48 -13.65
C THR A 48 -18.72 -17.96 -13.83
N ALA A 49 -19.03 -17.21 -12.77
CA ALA A 49 -18.95 -15.75 -12.82
C ALA A 49 -17.51 -15.26 -13.03
N ALA A 50 -16.50 -15.95 -12.48
CA ALA A 50 -15.10 -15.64 -12.75
C ALA A 50 -14.71 -15.88 -14.22
N ALA A 51 -15.19 -16.97 -14.83
CA ALA A 51 -14.93 -17.24 -16.25
C ALA A 51 -15.56 -16.16 -17.16
N GLU A 52 -16.83 -15.80 -16.91
CA GLU A 52 -17.48 -14.68 -17.61
C GLU A 52 -16.74 -13.35 -17.38
N GLY A 53 -16.24 -13.14 -16.16
CA GLY A 53 -15.39 -12.01 -15.81
C GLY A 53 -14.10 -11.94 -16.64
N ALA A 54 -13.47 -13.07 -16.91
CA ALA A 54 -12.27 -13.15 -17.74
C ALA A 54 -12.55 -12.72 -19.19
N ASP A 55 -13.68 -13.14 -19.75
CA ASP A 55 -14.10 -12.74 -21.09
C ASP A 55 -14.39 -11.24 -21.16
N LEU A 56 -15.08 -10.70 -20.14
CA LEU A 56 -15.34 -9.27 -20.03
C LEU A 56 -14.06 -8.45 -19.89
N ILE A 57 -13.06 -8.95 -19.15
CA ILE A 57 -11.75 -8.30 -19.03
C ILE A 57 -11.11 -8.12 -20.41
N GLN A 58 -11.15 -9.14 -21.27
CA GLN A 58 -10.67 -9.04 -22.65
C GLN A 58 -11.44 -8.00 -23.45
N GLN A 59 -12.77 -8.06 -23.40
CA GLN A 59 -13.66 -7.21 -24.21
C GLN A 59 -13.63 -5.74 -23.82
N LYS A 60 -13.43 -5.44 -22.52
CA LYS A 60 -13.47 -4.07 -21.98
C LYS A 60 -12.11 -3.36 -22.02
N GLY A 61 -11.08 -4.00 -22.59
CA GLY A 61 -9.80 -3.36 -22.89
C GLY A 61 -8.79 -3.30 -21.74
N CYS A 62 -9.04 -3.98 -20.62
CA CYS A 62 -8.11 -4.04 -19.50
C CYS A 62 -6.69 -4.54 -19.89
N PRO A 63 -6.54 -5.57 -20.76
CA PRO A 63 -5.24 -6.07 -21.24
C PRO A 63 -4.34 -5.02 -21.87
N GLY A 64 -4.92 -3.98 -22.49
CA GLY A 64 -4.16 -2.92 -23.16
C GLY A 64 -3.32 -2.10 -22.18
N CYS A 65 -3.73 -2.03 -20.91
CA CYS A 65 -3.04 -1.28 -19.88
C CYS A 65 -2.39 -2.16 -18.81
N HIS A 66 -2.90 -3.37 -18.57
CA HIS A 66 -2.50 -4.20 -17.44
C HIS A 66 -1.92 -5.55 -17.85
N THR A 67 -0.92 -6.01 -17.10
CA THR A 67 -0.57 -7.43 -17.03
C THR A 67 -1.57 -8.13 -16.13
N ILE A 68 -2.24 -9.16 -16.64
CA ILE A 68 -3.30 -9.87 -15.92
C ILE A 68 -3.05 -11.38 -16.02
N PRO A 69 -2.62 -12.05 -14.92
CA PRO A 69 -2.41 -13.50 -14.93
C PRO A 69 -3.69 -14.24 -15.33
N GLY A 70 -3.57 -15.22 -16.22
CA GLY A 70 -4.71 -16.03 -16.70
C GLY A 70 -5.50 -15.41 -17.85
N ILE A 71 -5.18 -14.18 -18.28
CA ILE A 71 -5.80 -13.54 -19.45
C ILE A 71 -4.81 -13.55 -20.62
N PRO A 72 -5.08 -14.26 -21.72
CA PRO A 72 -4.18 -14.33 -22.87
C PRO A 72 -3.86 -12.95 -23.45
N GLY A 73 -2.58 -12.65 -23.65
CA GLY A 73 -2.13 -11.38 -24.24
C GLY A 73 -2.24 -10.14 -23.34
N ALA A 74 -2.68 -10.28 -22.09
CA ALA A 74 -2.69 -9.18 -21.12
C ALA A 74 -1.28 -8.93 -20.59
N THR A 75 -0.53 -8.09 -21.31
CA THR A 75 0.85 -7.71 -21.00
C THR A 75 1.04 -6.18 -20.94
N GLY A 76 -0.05 -5.41 -20.80
CA GLY A 76 0.02 -3.96 -20.72
C GLY A 76 0.74 -3.48 -19.45
N THR A 77 1.48 -2.38 -19.55
CA THR A 77 2.29 -1.84 -18.45
C THR A 77 1.99 -0.38 -18.10
N VAL A 78 0.97 0.21 -18.73
CA VAL A 78 0.48 1.56 -18.41
C VAL A 78 -0.12 1.58 -17.00
N GLY A 79 -0.91 0.55 -16.67
CA GLY A 79 -1.39 0.26 -15.34
C GLY A 79 -0.48 -0.76 -14.63
N PRO A 80 -0.60 -0.89 -13.29
CA PRO A 80 0.16 -1.88 -12.54
C PRO A 80 -0.25 -3.32 -12.93
N ASN A 81 0.66 -4.27 -12.73
CA ASN A 81 0.33 -5.70 -12.79
C ASN A 81 -0.81 -6.02 -11.80
N LEU A 82 -1.79 -6.83 -12.20
CA LEU A 82 -2.96 -7.21 -11.38
C LEU A 82 -2.80 -8.56 -10.65
N GLY A 83 -1.67 -9.25 -10.81
CA GLY A 83 -1.34 -10.41 -10.00
C GLY A 83 -1.35 -10.08 -8.50
N GLY A 84 -2.05 -10.89 -7.71
CA GLY A 84 -2.22 -10.67 -6.27
C GLY A 84 -3.04 -9.43 -5.90
N VAL A 85 -3.80 -8.82 -6.83
CA VAL A 85 -4.55 -7.59 -6.55
C VAL A 85 -5.52 -7.75 -5.39
N ALA A 86 -6.15 -8.92 -5.25
CA ALA A 86 -7.10 -9.20 -4.15
C ALA A 86 -6.42 -9.23 -2.77
N SER A 87 -5.11 -9.52 -2.72
CA SER A 87 -4.31 -9.59 -1.49
C SER A 87 -3.69 -8.25 -1.09
N ARG A 88 -3.76 -7.22 -1.94
CA ARG A 88 -3.17 -5.90 -1.65
C ARG A 88 -4.00 -5.17 -0.60
N PRO A 89 -3.40 -4.43 0.34
CA PRO A 89 -4.14 -3.63 1.32
C PRO A 89 -4.86 -2.43 0.69
N THR A 90 -4.31 -1.89 -0.40
CA THR A 90 -4.88 -0.78 -1.16
C THR A 90 -4.74 -0.99 -2.66
N ILE A 91 -5.63 -0.35 -3.42
CA ILE A 91 -5.60 -0.29 -4.89
C ILE A 91 -5.65 1.17 -5.36
N ALA A 92 -5.70 1.40 -6.68
CA ALA A 92 -5.75 2.73 -7.29
C ALA A 92 -4.57 3.65 -6.89
N GLY A 93 -3.40 3.06 -6.59
CA GLY A 93 -2.24 3.79 -6.08
C GLY A 93 -2.46 4.37 -4.68
N GLY A 94 -3.17 3.65 -3.81
CA GLY A 94 -3.42 4.02 -2.41
C GLY A 94 -4.74 4.76 -2.16
N ALA A 95 -5.47 5.15 -3.21
CA ALA A 95 -6.71 5.92 -3.08
C ALA A 95 -7.89 5.10 -2.54
N VAL A 96 -7.82 3.77 -2.65
CA VAL A 96 -8.90 2.87 -2.25
C VAL A 96 -8.35 1.81 -1.31
N GLN A 97 -8.91 1.71 -0.10
CA GLN A 97 -8.70 0.56 0.77
C GLN A 97 -9.31 -0.68 0.10
N ASN A 98 -8.63 -1.82 0.19
CA ASN A 98 -9.06 -3.03 -0.48
C ASN A 98 -9.59 -4.06 0.53
N ASN A 99 -10.76 -3.77 1.09
CA ASN A 99 -11.42 -4.59 2.10
C ASN A 99 -12.38 -5.62 1.49
N GLY A 100 -12.39 -5.77 0.16
CA GLY A 100 -13.09 -6.86 -0.53
C GLY A 100 -13.53 -6.47 -1.93
N ALA A 101 -14.34 -7.35 -2.52
CA ALA A 101 -14.87 -7.21 -3.86
C ALA A 101 -15.54 -5.84 -4.09
N ASP A 102 -16.33 -5.35 -3.14
CA ASP A 102 -17.06 -4.08 -3.30
C ASP A 102 -16.13 -2.87 -3.51
N ASP A 103 -14.94 -2.86 -2.90
CA ASP A 103 -13.96 -1.79 -3.09
C ASP A 103 -13.34 -1.82 -4.49
N ILE A 104 -13.02 -3.03 -4.98
CA ILE A 104 -12.53 -3.24 -6.36
C ILE A 104 -13.62 -2.86 -7.36
N LYS A 105 -14.85 -3.33 -7.14
CA LYS A 105 -16.02 -3.04 -7.99
C LYS A 105 -16.29 -1.55 -8.08
N ARG A 106 -16.31 -0.85 -6.93
CA ARG A 106 -16.47 0.62 -6.87
C ARG A 106 -15.40 1.33 -7.68
N TRP A 107 -14.15 0.88 -7.58
CA TRP A 107 -13.05 1.46 -8.35
C TRP A 107 -13.24 1.29 -9.86
N ILE A 108 -13.55 0.09 -10.35
CA ILE A 108 -13.61 -0.18 -11.80
C ILE A 108 -14.87 0.39 -12.48
N LEU A 109 -15.95 0.64 -11.73
CA LEU A 109 -17.18 1.24 -12.26
C LEU A 109 -16.99 2.70 -12.71
N ASP A 110 -16.27 3.50 -11.92
CA ASP A 110 -16.00 4.90 -12.25
C ASP A 110 -14.67 5.39 -11.63
N PRO A 111 -13.52 5.03 -12.23
CA PRO A 111 -12.22 5.39 -11.67
C PRO A 111 -12.01 6.90 -11.52
N PRO A 112 -12.38 7.78 -12.49
CA PRO A 112 -12.26 9.23 -12.33
C PRO A 112 -13.08 9.82 -11.18
N ALA A 113 -14.25 9.24 -10.87
CA ALA A 113 -15.05 9.66 -9.71
C ALA A 113 -14.38 9.30 -8.38
N VAL A 114 -13.65 8.17 -8.33
CA VAL A 114 -12.97 7.71 -7.11
C VAL A 114 -11.60 8.39 -6.93
N LYS A 115 -10.85 8.59 -8.02
CA LYS A 115 -9.54 9.26 -8.02
C LYS A 115 -9.48 10.27 -9.17
N PRO A 116 -9.83 11.54 -8.92
CA PRO A 116 -9.70 12.59 -9.92
C PRO A 116 -8.28 12.66 -10.50
N GLY A 117 -8.18 12.76 -11.83
CA GLY A 117 -6.90 12.78 -12.55
C GLY A 117 -6.25 11.39 -12.76
N THR A 118 -6.95 10.29 -12.44
CA THR A 118 -6.49 8.95 -12.84
C THR A 118 -6.48 8.78 -14.37
N GLN A 119 -5.50 8.04 -14.88
CA GLN A 119 -5.42 7.66 -16.29
C GLN A 119 -6.31 6.47 -16.64
N MET A 120 -6.85 5.76 -15.64
CA MET A 120 -7.80 4.67 -15.88
C MET A 120 -9.17 5.27 -16.28
N PRO A 121 -9.66 5.04 -17.51
CA PRO A 121 -10.89 5.67 -17.96
C PRO A 121 -12.12 4.96 -17.38
N LYS A 122 -13.28 5.62 -17.49
CA LYS A 122 -14.57 4.96 -17.27
C LYS A 122 -14.87 4.05 -18.46
N LEU A 123 -14.95 2.74 -18.21
CA LEU A 123 -15.10 1.72 -19.26
C LEU A 123 -16.56 1.44 -19.69
N GLY A 124 -17.53 2.13 -19.07
CA GLY A 124 -18.95 1.93 -19.36
C GLY A 124 -19.46 0.55 -18.92
N LEU A 125 -18.94 0.01 -17.83
CA LEU A 125 -19.38 -1.26 -17.25
C LEU A 125 -20.79 -1.12 -16.67
N THR A 126 -21.61 -2.14 -16.88
CA THR A 126 -22.81 -2.35 -16.05
C THR A 126 -22.42 -2.89 -14.67
N ASP A 127 -23.35 -2.84 -13.72
CA ASP A 127 -23.11 -3.38 -12.37
C ASP A 127 -22.84 -4.89 -12.37
N ASP A 128 -23.54 -5.64 -13.22
CA ASP A 128 -23.34 -7.09 -13.40
C ASP A 128 -21.96 -7.40 -13.99
N GLU A 129 -21.57 -6.69 -15.05
CA GLU A 129 -20.24 -6.85 -15.65
C GLU A 129 -19.13 -6.54 -14.65
N ALA A 130 -19.26 -5.44 -13.90
CA ALA A 130 -18.30 -5.07 -12.86
C ALA A 130 -18.22 -6.14 -11.76
N THR A 131 -19.35 -6.77 -11.41
CA THR A 131 -19.40 -7.86 -10.43
C THR A 131 -18.64 -9.10 -10.93
N LYS A 132 -18.84 -9.51 -12.18
CA LYS A 132 -18.16 -10.66 -12.79
C LYS A 132 -16.66 -10.41 -12.94
N ILE A 133 -16.28 -9.24 -13.45
CA ILE A 133 -14.87 -8.82 -13.53
C ILE A 133 -14.23 -8.85 -12.14
N THR A 134 -14.89 -8.29 -11.14
CA THR A 134 -14.39 -8.29 -9.76
C THR A 134 -14.27 -9.71 -9.21
N THR A 135 -15.20 -10.60 -9.53
CA THR A 135 -15.15 -12.02 -9.12
C THR A 135 -13.90 -12.70 -9.68
N TYR A 136 -13.52 -12.41 -10.92
CA TYR A 136 -12.25 -12.85 -11.48
C TYR A 136 -11.05 -12.22 -10.75
N LEU A 137 -11.06 -10.91 -10.53
CA LEU A 137 -9.94 -10.23 -9.84
C LEU A 137 -9.74 -10.74 -8.40
N GLU A 138 -10.81 -11.14 -7.72
CA GLU A 138 -10.77 -11.80 -6.40
C GLU A 138 -10.12 -13.19 -6.43
N THR A 139 -9.94 -13.82 -7.60
CA THR A 139 -9.16 -15.06 -7.72
C THR A 139 -7.65 -14.80 -7.76
N LEU A 140 -7.22 -13.56 -8.04
CA LEU A 140 -5.82 -13.17 -8.16
C LEU A 140 -5.24 -12.80 -6.79
N ARG A 141 -4.87 -13.81 -5.99
CA ARG A 141 -4.27 -13.64 -4.66
C ARG A 141 -2.75 -13.75 -4.63
#